data_AF-A0A0R3FBU6-F1
#
_entry.id   AF-A0A0R3FBU6-F1
#
_cell.length_a   1.000
_cell.length_b   1.000
_cell.length_c   1.000
_cell.angle_alpha   90.00
_cell.angle_beta   90.00
_cell.angle_gamma   90.00
#
_symmetry.space_group_name_H-M   'P 1'
#
loop_
_entity.id
_entity.type
_entity.pdbx_description
1 polymer ?
#
loop_
_entity_poly.entity_id
_entity_poly.type
_entity_poly.pdbx_seq_one_letter_code
_entity_poly.pdbx_strand_id
1 'polypeptide(L)'
;MGPDFSLIDSEQKAQQLCAQGSLVRMLLLPAEFSGPDIPENVVYVPAWLASAKAGIDLNIVRPLILDGTVEQYSATPEYDGASFVPVAVHISAWHPDSPDGGFTSTLGVWGIGLST
;
A
#
# COMPACT_ATOMS: atom_id res chain seq x y z
N MET A 1 16.24 -11.48 -8.15
CA MET A 1 15.57 -12.06 -6.96
C MET A 1 15.31 -10.92 -6.01
N GLY A 2 14.05 -10.63 -5.72
CA GLY A 2 13.66 -9.58 -4.77
C GLY A 2 13.86 -10.04 -3.32
N PRO A 3 13.59 -9.17 -2.34
CA PRO A 3 13.54 -9.58 -0.93
C PRO A 3 12.48 -10.68 -0.72
N ASP A 4 12.62 -11.44 0.37
CA ASP A 4 11.65 -12.45 0.81
C ASP A 4 11.27 -12.15 2.26
N PHE A 5 9.96 -11.95 2.50
CA PHE A 5 9.42 -11.63 3.82
C PHE A 5 8.45 -12.72 4.33
N SER A 6 8.50 -13.92 3.77
CA SER A 6 7.64 -15.05 4.16
C SER A 6 7.76 -15.43 5.64
N LEU A 7 8.93 -15.22 6.25
CA LEU A 7 9.21 -15.56 7.65
C LEU A 7 8.80 -14.49 8.66
N ILE A 8 8.34 -13.33 8.18
CA ILE A 8 7.85 -12.23 9.02
C ILE A 8 6.37 -12.47 9.28
N ASP A 9 6.07 -13.48 10.09
CA ASP A 9 4.73 -14.06 10.28
C ASP A 9 3.93 -13.49 11.47
N SER A 10 4.41 -12.39 12.05
CA SER A 10 3.80 -11.77 13.22
C SER A 10 4.09 -10.28 13.27
N GLU A 11 3.18 -9.54 13.90
CA GLU A 11 3.34 -8.10 14.12
C GLU A 11 4.65 -7.78 14.86
N GLN A 12 5.01 -8.57 15.88
CA GLN A 12 6.22 -8.33 16.67
C GLN A 12 7.49 -8.40 15.79
N LYS A 13 7.58 -9.37 14.88
CA LYS A 13 8.71 -9.46 13.94
C LYS A 13 8.74 -8.26 12.98
N ALA A 14 7.58 -7.83 12.49
CA ALA A 14 7.49 -6.67 11.61
C ALA A 14 7.90 -5.37 12.33
N GLN A 15 7.45 -5.17 13.57
CA GLN A 15 7.85 -4.04 14.42
C GLN A 15 9.35 -4.04 14.74
N GLN A 16 9.96 -5.21 14.98
CA GLN A 16 11.41 -5.34 15.15
C GLN A 16 12.17 -4.89 13.91
N LEU A 17 11.72 -5.29 12.72
CA LEU A 17 12.32 -4.83 11.46
C LEU A 17 12.10 -3.34 11.21
N CYS A 18 10.99 -2.77 11.68
CA CYS A 18 10.80 -1.31 11.69
C CYS A 18 11.80 -0.60 12.59
N ALA A 19 12.03 -1.11 13.80
CA ALA A 19 13.01 -0.54 14.73
C ALA A 19 14.45 -0.60 14.16
N GLN A 20 14.72 -1.54 13.26
CA GLN A 20 16.00 -1.69 12.55
C GLN A 20 16.08 -0.85 11.26
N GLY A 21 14.99 -0.21 10.84
CA GLY A 21 14.92 0.56 9.59
C GLY A 21 14.74 -0.26 8.31
N SER A 22 14.55 -1.57 8.43
CA SER A 22 14.34 -2.47 7.28
C SER A 22 12.90 -2.41 6.74
N LEU A 23 11.94 -2.18 7.62
CA LEU A 23 10.54 -1.93 7.29
C LEU A 23 10.10 -0.57 7.83
N VAL A 24 8.96 -0.10 7.35
CA VAL A 24 8.27 1.08 7.88
C VAL A 24 6.78 0.78 7.99
N ARG A 25 6.11 1.51 8.90
CA ARG A 25 4.65 1.59 8.93
C ARG A 25 4.19 2.47 7.76
N MET A 26 3.27 1.99 6.95
CA MET A 26 2.66 2.72 5.84
C MET A 26 1.14 2.70 5.98
N LEU A 27 0.51 3.86 5.81
CA LEU A 27 -0.94 3.96 5.78
C LEU A 27 -1.49 3.46 4.44
N LEU A 28 -2.58 2.68 4.46
CA LEU A 28 -3.29 2.27 3.26
C LEU A 28 -4.06 3.45 2.66
N LEU A 29 -4.93 4.06 3.47
CA LEU A 29 -5.52 5.38 3.22
C LEU A 29 -4.57 6.44 3.79
N PRO A 30 -3.94 7.29 2.96
CA PRO A 30 -2.98 8.29 3.44
C PRO A 30 -3.67 9.40 4.27
N ALA A 31 -2.90 10.05 5.14
CA ALA A 31 -3.41 11.11 6.02
C ALA A 31 -3.97 12.31 5.23
N GLU A 32 -3.42 12.58 4.05
CA GLU A 32 -3.89 13.60 3.11
C GLU A 32 -5.31 13.34 2.61
N PHE A 33 -5.76 12.08 2.66
CA PHE A 33 -7.12 11.65 2.35
C PHE A 33 -7.93 11.38 3.63
N SER A 34 -7.53 11.97 4.76
CA SER A 34 -8.13 11.78 6.09
C SER A 34 -8.01 10.35 6.64
N GLY A 35 -6.98 9.61 6.22
CA GLY A 35 -6.68 8.28 6.73
C GLY A 35 -6.20 8.29 8.19
N PRO A 36 -6.84 7.55 9.10
CA PRO A 36 -6.44 7.51 10.51
C PRO A 36 -5.20 6.61 10.73
N ASP A 37 -4.33 6.97 11.69
CA ASP A 37 -3.24 6.09 12.16
C ASP A 37 -3.78 5.08 13.19
N ILE A 38 -4.45 4.04 12.68
CA ILE A 38 -5.00 2.91 13.45
C ILE A 38 -4.49 1.58 12.86
N PRO A 39 -4.45 0.49 13.64
CA PRO A 39 -3.91 -0.80 13.18
C PRO A 39 -4.53 -1.29 11.87
N GLU A 40 -5.82 -1.05 11.63
CA GLU A 40 -6.55 -1.48 10.44
C GLU A 40 -6.14 -0.74 9.16
N ASN A 41 -5.56 0.46 9.30
CA ASN A 41 -5.11 1.28 8.18
C ASN A 41 -3.59 1.22 7.99
N VAL A 42 -2.88 0.36 8.73
CA VAL A 42 -1.42 0.31 8.75
C VAL A 42 -0.94 -1.04 8.25
N VAL A 43 0.06 -1.01 7.36
CA VAL A 43 0.81 -2.19 6.93
C VAL A 43 2.31 -1.97 7.11
N TYR A 44 3.05 -3.07 7.21
CA TYR A 44 4.51 -3.05 7.34
C TYR A 44 5.15 -3.36 5.99
N VAL A 45 5.94 -2.43 5.45
CA VAL A 45 6.49 -2.54 4.09
C VAL A 45 7.92 -1.98 4.02
N PRO A 46 8.72 -2.32 2.99
CA PRO A 46 9.98 -1.65 2.75
C PRO A 46 9.81 -0.15 2.50
N ALA A 47 10.79 0.66 2.92
CA ALA A 47 10.73 2.13 2.78
C ALA A 47 10.56 2.61 1.33
N TRP A 48 11.12 1.89 0.36
CA TRP A 48 10.96 2.22 -1.06
C TRP A 48 9.51 2.05 -1.54
N LEU A 49 8.77 1.07 -1.00
CA LEU A 49 7.38 0.85 -1.36
C LEU A 49 6.50 1.97 -0.82
N ALA A 50 6.74 2.37 0.44
CA ALA A 50 6.06 3.52 1.04
C ALA A 50 6.29 4.82 0.25
N SER A 51 7.52 5.02 -0.23
CA SER A 51 7.87 6.16 -1.08
C SER A 51 7.16 6.09 -2.45
N ALA A 52 7.12 4.91 -3.08
CA ALA A 52 6.43 4.70 -4.35
C ALA A 52 4.91 4.95 -4.23
N LYS A 53 4.29 4.42 -3.16
CA LYS A 53 2.88 4.66 -2.87
C LYS A 53 2.59 6.14 -2.63
N ALA A 54 3.38 6.82 -1.81
CA ALA A 54 3.22 8.27 -1.59
C ALA A 54 3.33 9.05 -2.91
N GLY A 55 4.19 8.61 -3.83
CA GLY A 55 4.28 9.15 -5.18
C GLY A 55 2.98 9.01 -5.97
N ILE A 56 2.35 7.83 -5.94
CA ILE A 56 1.04 7.58 -6.57
C ILE A 56 -0.05 8.44 -5.93
N ASP A 57 -0.14 8.41 -4.59
CA ASP A 57 -1.18 9.12 -3.86
C ASP A 57 -1.13 10.63 -4.13
N LEU A 58 0.04 11.24 -3.99
CA LEU A 58 0.19 12.70 -4.02
C LEU A 58 0.26 13.31 -5.42
N ASN A 59 0.83 12.57 -6.38
CA ASN A 59 1.11 13.09 -7.72
C ASN A 59 0.18 12.57 -8.80
N ILE A 60 -0.56 11.47 -8.56
CA ILE A 60 -1.53 10.92 -9.51
C ILE A 60 -2.94 11.04 -8.95
N VAL A 61 -3.21 10.41 -7.80
CA VAL A 61 -4.57 10.32 -7.25
C VAL A 61 -5.08 11.66 -6.75
N ARG A 62 -4.28 12.40 -5.98
CA ARG A 62 -4.70 13.70 -5.43
C ARG A 62 -5.14 14.71 -6.51
N PRO A 63 -4.41 14.91 -7.62
CA PRO A 63 -4.91 15.73 -8.73
C PRO A 63 -6.28 15.30 -9.26
N LEU A 64 -6.51 13.99 -9.43
CA LEU A 64 -7.80 13.44 -9.88
C LEU A 64 -8.93 13.64 -8.87
N ILE A 65 -8.61 13.71 -7.58
CA ILE A 65 -9.59 14.08 -6.54
C ILE A 65 -9.92 15.58 -6.65
N LEU A 66 -8.90 16.42 -6.85
CA LEU A 66 -9.07 17.88 -6.90
C LEU A 66 -9.85 18.35 -8.14
N ASP A 67 -9.75 17.63 -9.26
CA ASP A 67 -10.51 17.93 -10.48
C ASP A 67 -11.88 17.22 -10.56
N GLY A 68 -12.22 16.39 -9.56
CA GLY A 68 -13.47 15.65 -9.48
C GLY A 68 -13.54 14.40 -10.37
N THR A 69 -12.43 13.98 -10.98
CA THR A 69 -12.39 12.75 -11.79
C THR A 69 -12.53 11.49 -10.94
N VAL A 70 -12.05 11.50 -9.69
CA VAL A 70 -12.25 10.39 -8.75
C VAL A 70 -12.74 10.92 -7.40
N GLU A 71 -13.61 10.16 -6.73
CA GLU A 71 -14.13 10.50 -5.40
C GLU A 71 -13.89 9.37 -4.39
N GLN A 72 -13.62 8.17 -4.89
CA GLN A 72 -13.37 6.99 -4.09
C GLN A 72 -11.91 6.56 -4.23
N TYR A 73 -11.36 6.00 -3.16
CA TYR A 73 -9.99 5.52 -3.10
C TYR A 73 -9.92 4.26 -2.22
N SER A 74 -9.13 3.28 -2.65
CA SER A 74 -8.82 2.09 -1.88
C SER A 74 -7.36 1.68 -2.10
N ALA A 75 -6.68 1.29 -1.03
CA ALA A 75 -5.45 0.53 -1.09
C ALA A 75 -5.64 -0.76 -0.31
N THR A 76 -5.58 -1.90 -1.00
CA THR A 76 -5.78 -3.21 -0.40
C THR A 76 -4.48 -4.01 -0.44
N PRO A 77 -3.96 -4.46 0.71
CA PRO A 77 -2.79 -5.33 0.75
C PRO A 77 -3.16 -6.76 0.34
N GLU A 78 -2.29 -7.40 -0.45
CA GLU A 78 -2.32 -8.82 -0.74
C GLU A 78 -1.23 -9.51 0.09
N TYR A 79 -1.57 -10.61 0.75
CA TYR A 79 -0.65 -11.39 1.58
C TYR A 79 -0.49 -12.80 1.05
N ASP A 80 0.70 -13.37 1.29
CA ASP A 80 0.98 -14.78 1.02
C ASP A 80 1.25 -15.53 2.32
N GLY A 81 0.55 -16.64 2.51
CA GLY A 81 0.63 -17.49 3.69
C GLY A 81 0.36 -16.72 5.00
N ALA A 82 1.29 -16.85 5.94
CA ALA A 82 1.20 -16.23 7.26
C ALA A 82 1.97 -14.91 7.37
N SER A 83 2.53 -14.39 6.26
CA SER A 83 3.35 -13.18 6.32
C SER A 83 2.54 -11.96 6.76
N PHE A 84 3.15 -11.16 7.60
CA PHE A 84 2.70 -9.84 8.07
C PHE A 84 3.20 -8.71 7.16
N VAL A 85 3.97 -9.02 6.11
CA VAL A 85 4.40 -8.09 5.07
C VAL A 85 3.67 -8.46 3.78
N PRO A 86 2.87 -7.56 3.18
CA PRO A 86 2.12 -7.89 1.97
C PRO A 86 3.07 -8.18 0.80
N VAL A 87 2.67 -9.12 -0.07
CA VAL A 87 3.36 -9.40 -1.33
C VAL A 87 3.07 -8.34 -2.38
N ALA A 88 1.91 -7.68 -2.30
CA ALA A 88 1.52 -6.58 -3.17
C ALA A 88 0.58 -5.60 -2.44
N VAL A 89 0.49 -4.37 -2.94
CA VAL A 89 -0.58 -3.43 -2.57
C VAL A 89 -1.29 -2.99 -3.84
N HIS A 90 -2.61 -3.23 -3.89
CA HIS A 90 -3.46 -2.81 -4.99
C HIS A 90 -4.10 -1.48 -4.66
N ILE A 91 -3.88 -0.50 -5.53
CA ILE A 91 -4.40 0.86 -5.40
C ILE A 91 -5.45 1.05 -6.48
N SER A 92 -6.63 1.53 -6.08
CA SER A 92 -7.71 1.90 -6.98
C SER A 92 -8.27 3.25 -6.57
N ALA A 93 -8.53 4.12 -7.53
CA ALA A 93 -9.25 5.37 -7.34
C ALA A 93 -10.27 5.53 -8.46
N TRP A 94 -11.53 5.83 -8.16
CA TRP A 94 -12.60 5.84 -9.15
C TRP A 94 -13.67 6.89 -8.82
N HIS A 95 -14.46 7.25 -9.83
CA HIS A 95 -15.72 7.95 -9.64
C HIS A 95 -16.83 6.92 -9.39
N PRO A 96 -17.74 7.10 -8.41
CA PRO A 96 -18.81 6.13 -8.13
C PRO A 96 -19.69 5.83 -9.35
N ASP A 97 -19.93 6.83 -10.21
CA ASP A 97 -20.68 6.67 -11.46
C ASP A 97 -19.88 6.03 -12.61
N SER A 98 -18.57 5.84 -12.45
CA SER A 98 -17.69 5.21 -13.44
C SER A 98 -16.60 4.36 -12.76
N PRO A 99 -16.97 3.23 -12.15
CA PRO A 99 -16.04 2.41 -11.36
C PRO A 99 -14.89 1.84 -12.20
N ASP A 100 -15.10 1.61 -13.50
CA ASP A 100 -14.10 1.06 -14.43
C ASP A 100 -13.24 2.14 -15.11
N GLY A 101 -13.62 3.42 -14.99
CA GLY A 101 -12.94 4.57 -15.62
C GLY A 101 -11.84 5.20 -14.77
N GLY A 102 -11.52 4.59 -13.63
CA GLY A 102 -10.60 5.10 -12.63
C GLY A 102 -9.11 4.84 -12.90
N PHE A 103 -8.29 5.18 -11.92
CA PHE A 103 -6.88 4.80 -11.85
C PHE A 103 -6.73 3.50 -11.07
N THR A 104 -5.92 2.58 -11.60
CA THR A 104 -5.48 1.38 -10.87
C THR A 104 -3.98 1.19 -10.98
N SER A 105 -3.36 0.69 -9.92
CA SER A 105 -1.94 0.33 -9.90
C SER A 105 -1.68 -0.77 -8.88
N THR A 106 -0.79 -1.69 -9.21
CA THR A 106 -0.31 -2.71 -8.27
C THR A 106 1.15 -2.43 -7.95
N LEU A 107 1.45 -2.30 -6.66
CA LEU A 107 2.82 -2.22 -6.17
C LEU A 107 3.24 -3.60 -5.65
N GLY A 108 3.98 -4.34 -6.47
CA GLY A 108 4.61 -5.60 -6.04
C GLY A 108 5.71 -5.34 -5.02
N VAL A 109 5.75 -6.13 -3.96
CA VAL A 109 6.71 -6.01 -2.85
C VAL A 109 7.74 -7.13 -2.89
N TRP A 110 7.27 -8.37 -2.93
CA TRP A 110 8.09 -9.58 -2.88
C TRP A 110 7.30 -10.81 -3.39
N GLY A 111 7.99 -11.95 -3.55
CA GLY A 111 7.34 -13.23 -3.88
C GLY A 111 6.49 -13.17 -5.15
N ILE A 112 5.27 -13.70 -5.07
CA ILE A 112 4.30 -13.71 -6.18
C ILE A 112 3.98 -12.31 -6.70
N GLY A 113 4.05 -11.28 -5.85
CA GLY A 113 3.75 -9.89 -6.23
C GLY A 113 4.76 -9.28 -7.21
N LEU A 114 5.92 -9.91 -7.41
CA LEU A 114 6.91 -9.49 -8.42
C LEU A 114 6.76 -10.22 -9.76
N SER A 115 5.78 -11.11 -9.92
CA SER A 115 5.62 -11.97 -11.12
C SER A 115 4.81 -11.33 -12.24
N THR A 116 4.89 -10.00 -12.39
CA THR A 116 4.15 -9.23 -13.40
C THR A 116 4.80 -9.27 -14.78
#